data_AF-A0A350X1K1-F1
#
_entry.id   AF-A0A350X1K1-F1
#
_cell.length_a   1.000
_cell.length_b   1.000
_cell.length_c   1.000
_cell.angle_alpha   90.00
_cell.angle_beta   90.00
_cell.angle_gamma   90.00
#
_symmetry.space_group_name_H-M   'P 1'
#
loop_
_entity.id
_entity.type
_entity.pdbx_description
1 polymer ?
#
loop_
_entity_poly.entity_id
_entity_poly.type
_entity_poly.pdbx_seq_one_letter_code
_entity_poly.pdbx_strand_id
1 'polypeptide(L)'
;MPTYAAILEDTDSVTYAIQFGLYPNVKTNFYGDIVTLTNPESTLALVNKNYALPTDYEPTDLVYLENISLYAPGRNNEANYLRAIAAEALTEMFEVAKQEQGYTLIARSGYRSYETQVGLYSHYVQTNGQWYADAYSARAGHSEHQTGLTIDVTSRSVSSGLSATFGTSTEGQWVAQNCHRFGFIIRYPEGRSEEVGYEYEPWHLRYVGIEAATEIYENNSILEDYLLEHALIENQ
;
A
#
# COMPACT_ATOMS: atom_id res chain seq x y z
N MET A 1 6.11 23.01 -8.36
CA MET A 1 6.53 22.06 -9.41
C MET A 1 8.00 22.32 -9.74
N PRO A 2 8.92 21.40 -9.40
CA PRO A 2 10.33 21.53 -9.75
C PRO A 2 10.53 21.50 -11.28
N THR A 3 11.63 22.08 -11.76
CA THR A 3 11.97 22.09 -13.20
C THR A 3 12.62 20.77 -13.60
N TYR A 4 12.59 20.40 -14.89
CA TYR A 4 13.28 19.21 -15.42
C TYR A 4 14.76 19.16 -15.00
N ALA A 5 15.47 20.29 -15.09
CA ALA A 5 16.88 20.36 -14.71
C ALA A 5 17.10 20.09 -13.21
N ALA A 6 16.20 20.58 -12.35
CA ALA A 6 16.26 20.33 -10.91
C ALA A 6 15.96 18.86 -10.57
N ILE A 7 15.00 18.23 -11.25
CA ILE A 7 14.68 16.81 -11.04
C ILE A 7 15.84 15.92 -11.51
N LEU A 8 16.43 16.23 -12.67
CA LEU A 8 17.57 15.48 -13.19
C LEU A 8 18.79 15.59 -12.27
N GLU A 9 19.03 16.76 -11.68
CA GLU A 9 20.12 16.96 -10.71
C GLU A 9 19.90 16.18 -9.40
N ASP A 10 18.65 16.03 -8.97
CA ASP A 10 18.28 15.34 -7.73
C ASP A 10 18.21 13.80 -7.89
N THR A 11 17.76 13.33 -9.04
CA THR A 11 17.49 11.90 -9.29
C THR A 11 18.58 11.19 -10.10
N ASP A 12 19.40 11.94 -10.84
CA ASP A 12 20.35 11.42 -11.84
C ASP A 12 19.71 10.48 -12.88
N SER A 13 18.37 10.54 -13.06
CA SER A 13 17.61 9.74 -14.02
C SER A 13 16.87 10.61 -15.04
N VAL A 14 17.25 10.45 -16.31
CA VAL A 14 16.56 11.09 -17.44
C VAL A 14 15.15 10.53 -17.59
N THR A 15 14.96 9.22 -17.39
CA THR A 15 13.65 8.58 -17.48
C THR A 15 12.71 9.15 -16.44
N TYR A 16 13.15 9.20 -15.18
CA TYR A 16 12.38 9.78 -14.09
C TYR A 16 11.99 11.23 -14.38
N ALA A 17 12.97 12.07 -14.75
CA ALA A 17 12.72 13.49 -14.99
C ALA A 17 11.71 13.74 -16.12
N ILE A 18 11.74 12.91 -17.18
CA ILE A 18 10.74 12.94 -18.25
C ILE A 18 9.37 12.50 -17.72
N GLN A 19 9.30 11.34 -17.05
CA GLN A 19 8.05 10.76 -16.58
C GLN A 19 7.35 11.66 -15.56
N PHE A 20 8.09 12.24 -14.60
CA PHE A 20 7.51 13.16 -13.63
C PHE A 20 7.04 14.48 -14.28
N GLY A 21 7.72 14.93 -15.34
CA GLY A 21 7.28 16.07 -16.13
C GLY A 21 5.97 15.81 -16.89
N LEU A 22 5.76 14.58 -17.35
CA LEU A 22 4.53 14.15 -18.05
C LEU A 22 3.38 13.84 -17.09
N TYR A 23 3.68 13.26 -15.93
CA TYR A 23 2.70 12.76 -14.95
C TYR A 23 2.94 13.36 -13.56
N PRO A 24 2.81 14.69 -13.40
CA PRO A 24 3.16 15.35 -12.15
C PRO A 24 2.19 15.07 -11.00
N ASN A 25 0.97 14.64 -11.32
CA ASN A 25 -0.08 14.29 -10.35
C ASN A 25 0.17 12.95 -9.65
N VAL A 26 1.21 12.19 -10.03
CA VAL A 26 1.62 10.94 -9.33
C VAL A 26 1.86 11.19 -7.83
N LYS A 27 2.47 12.33 -7.49
CA LYS A 27 2.86 12.69 -6.10
C LYS A 27 2.38 14.07 -5.65
N THR A 28 1.53 14.74 -6.43
CA THR A 28 1.12 16.13 -6.16
C THR A 28 -0.34 16.37 -6.52
N ASN A 29 -0.90 17.47 -6.02
CA ASN A 29 -2.29 17.88 -6.29
C ASN A 29 -3.32 16.78 -5.94
N PHE A 30 -3.21 16.22 -4.73
CA PHE A 30 -4.09 15.15 -4.25
C PHE A 30 -5.57 15.52 -4.43
N TYR A 31 -6.31 14.62 -5.08
CA TYR A 31 -7.72 14.77 -5.47
C TYR A 31 -8.05 15.91 -6.46
N GLY A 32 -7.07 16.55 -7.09
CA GLY A 32 -7.28 17.57 -8.12
C GLY A 32 -7.39 17.02 -9.54
N ASP A 33 -6.49 16.10 -9.90
CA ASP A 33 -6.39 15.50 -11.24
C ASP A 33 -6.50 13.98 -11.14
N ILE A 34 -7.73 13.48 -10.98
CA ILE A 34 -7.99 12.05 -10.78
C ILE A 34 -8.00 11.32 -12.12
N VAL A 35 -7.22 10.24 -12.20
CA VAL A 35 -7.16 9.27 -13.30
C VAL A 35 -7.84 7.99 -12.84
N THR A 36 -8.76 7.46 -13.63
CA THR A 36 -9.31 6.12 -13.40
C THR A 36 -8.40 5.09 -14.07
N LEU A 37 -7.96 4.09 -13.31
CA LEU A 37 -7.08 3.03 -13.78
C LEU A 37 -7.73 2.22 -14.91
N THR A 38 -6.94 1.92 -15.93
CA THR A 38 -7.35 1.07 -17.06
C THR A 38 -6.92 -0.38 -16.87
N ASN A 39 -5.92 -0.63 -16.02
CA ASN A 39 -5.43 -1.97 -15.70
C ASN A 39 -5.40 -2.25 -14.19
N PRO A 40 -6.58 -2.28 -13.53
CA PRO A 40 -6.67 -2.41 -12.07
C PRO A 40 -6.18 -3.77 -11.53
N GLU A 41 -6.05 -4.78 -12.38
CA GLU A 41 -5.57 -6.13 -12.04
C GLU A 41 -4.03 -6.22 -11.91
N SER A 42 -3.29 -5.20 -12.36
CA SER A 42 -1.83 -5.18 -12.26
C SER A 42 -1.36 -5.23 -10.80
N THR A 43 -0.33 -6.02 -10.51
CA THR A 43 0.32 -5.98 -9.19
C THR A 43 1.00 -4.64 -8.93
N LEU A 44 1.30 -3.89 -10.00
CA LEU A 44 1.89 -2.55 -10.00
C LEU A 44 0.86 -1.44 -10.21
N ALA A 45 -0.44 -1.73 -10.08
CA ALA A 45 -1.49 -0.73 -10.14
C ALA A 45 -1.24 0.35 -9.07
N LEU A 46 -1.04 1.60 -9.50
CA LEU A 46 -0.90 2.75 -8.63
C LEU A 46 -2.29 3.16 -8.15
N VAL A 47 -2.62 2.85 -6.91
CA VAL A 47 -3.86 3.30 -6.28
C VAL A 47 -3.48 4.30 -5.20
N ASN A 48 -3.83 5.56 -5.40
CA ASN A 48 -3.54 6.65 -4.47
C ASN A 48 -4.59 7.76 -4.64
N LYS A 49 -4.37 8.95 -4.06
CA LYS A 49 -5.35 10.06 -4.12
C LYS A 49 -5.57 10.68 -5.51
N ASN A 50 -4.75 10.32 -6.49
CA ASN A 50 -4.87 10.76 -7.88
C ASN A 50 -5.19 9.62 -8.84
N TYR A 51 -4.92 8.37 -8.48
CA TYR A 51 -5.18 7.21 -9.33
C TYR A 51 -6.20 6.31 -8.65
N ALA A 52 -7.41 6.26 -9.23
CA ALA A 52 -8.57 5.58 -8.67
C ALA A 52 -8.87 4.29 -9.43
N LEU A 53 -9.20 3.24 -8.69
CA LEU A 53 -9.83 2.05 -9.25
C LEU A 53 -11.20 2.38 -9.85
N PRO A 54 -11.63 1.67 -10.91
CA PRO A 54 -13.01 1.68 -11.34
C PRO A 54 -13.95 1.35 -10.17
N THR A 55 -15.13 1.98 -10.15
CA THR A 55 -16.09 1.82 -9.05
C THR A 55 -16.65 0.40 -8.95
N ASP A 56 -16.63 -0.35 -10.04
CA ASP A 56 -17.10 -1.74 -10.17
C ASP A 56 -15.95 -2.76 -10.10
N TYR A 57 -14.72 -2.32 -9.85
CA TYR A 57 -13.59 -3.23 -9.74
C TYR A 57 -13.64 -4.04 -8.43
N GLU A 58 -13.64 -5.36 -8.59
CA GLU A 58 -13.47 -6.36 -7.54
C GLU A 58 -12.54 -7.47 -8.07
N PRO A 59 -11.45 -7.80 -7.36
CA PRO A 59 -10.56 -8.86 -7.81
C PRO A 59 -11.26 -10.22 -7.85
N THR A 60 -11.05 -10.97 -8.93
CA THR A 60 -11.74 -12.26 -9.15
C THR A 60 -11.07 -13.46 -8.46
N ASP A 61 -9.88 -13.26 -7.90
CA ASP A 61 -9.00 -14.27 -7.32
C ASP A 61 -8.78 -14.09 -5.80
N LEU A 62 -9.73 -13.45 -5.11
CA LEU A 62 -9.69 -13.32 -3.65
C LEU A 62 -9.80 -14.69 -2.97
N VAL A 63 -8.87 -14.95 -2.05
CA VAL A 63 -8.83 -16.16 -1.22
C VAL A 63 -8.86 -15.79 0.25
N TYR A 64 -9.54 -16.62 1.04
CA TYR A 64 -9.53 -16.48 2.49
C TYR A 64 -8.13 -16.83 3.02
N LEU A 65 -7.61 -16.01 3.92
CA LEU A 65 -6.31 -16.19 4.55
C LEU A 65 -6.36 -17.34 5.57
N GLU A 66 -6.07 -18.54 5.09
CA GLU A 66 -5.98 -19.75 5.91
C GLU A 66 -4.61 -19.89 6.58
N ASN A 67 -4.56 -20.56 7.73
CA ASN A 67 -3.33 -20.96 8.42
C ASN A 67 -2.38 -19.83 8.87
N ILE A 68 -2.82 -18.57 8.81
CA ILE A 68 -2.13 -17.44 9.43
C ILE A 68 -2.91 -16.89 10.64
N SER A 69 -2.26 -16.14 11.51
CA SER A 69 -2.95 -15.51 12.64
C SER A 69 -3.80 -14.33 12.17
N LEU A 70 -5.11 -14.37 12.41
CA LEU A 70 -6.05 -13.30 12.07
C LEU A 70 -6.49 -12.54 13.32
N TYR A 71 -6.64 -11.22 13.22
CA TYR A 71 -7.14 -10.39 14.31
C TYR A 71 -8.61 -10.70 14.63
N ALA A 72 -9.45 -10.82 13.60
CA ALA A 72 -10.87 -11.10 13.70
C ALA A 72 -11.27 -12.21 12.70
N PRO A 73 -11.07 -13.50 13.06
CA PRO A 73 -11.30 -14.60 12.14
C PRO A 73 -12.77 -14.75 11.78
N GLY A 74 -13.05 -15.02 10.51
CA GLY A 74 -14.39 -15.28 9.98
C GLY A 74 -14.42 -15.14 8.47
N ARG A 75 -15.05 -16.09 7.78
CA ARG A 75 -15.18 -16.05 6.30
C ARG A 75 -16.16 -14.99 5.80
N ASN A 76 -16.99 -14.44 6.69
CA ASN A 76 -17.88 -13.32 6.42
C ASN A 76 -17.20 -11.94 6.60
N ASN A 77 -15.93 -11.90 6.96
CA ASN A 77 -15.15 -10.68 7.10
C ASN A 77 -14.22 -10.54 5.89
N GLU A 78 -14.52 -9.60 4.99
CA GLU A 78 -13.74 -9.33 3.78
C GLU A 78 -12.27 -8.97 4.08
N ALA A 79 -11.99 -8.39 5.26
CA ALA A 79 -10.64 -8.04 5.69
C ALA A 79 -9.74 -9.27 5.92
N ASN A 80 -10.28 -10.49 5.87
CA ASN A 80 -9.51 -11.74 5.93
C ASN A 80 -9.23 -12.34 4.54
N TYR A 81 -9.37 -11.55 3.47
CA TYR A 81 -9.10 -11.98 2.10
C TYR A 81 -7.99 -11.14 1.47
N LEU A 82 -7.23 -11.77 0.58
CA LEU A 82 -6.30 -11.13 -0.35
C LEU A 82 -6.40 -11.85 -1.70
N ARG A 83 -5.90 -11.23 -2.77
CA ARG A 83 -5.65 -11.93 -4.03
C ARG A 83 -4.69 -13.09 -3.77
N ALA A 84 -4.89 -14.20 -4.48
CA ALA A 84 -4.19 -15.46 -4.23
C ALA A 84 -2.66 -15.29 -4.14
N ILE A 85 -2.07 -14.50 -5.04
CA ILE A 85 -0.62 -14.28 -5.08
C ILE A 85 -0.10 -13.55 -3.82
N ALA A 86 -0.84 -12.55 -3.31
CA ALA A 86 -0.47 -11.83 -2.10
C ALA A 86 -0.73 -12.68 -0.85
N ALA A 87 -1.77 -13.52 -0.86
CA ALA A 87 -2.06 -14.46 0.24
C ALA A 87 -0.96 -15.51 0.42
N GLU A 88 -0.45 -16.07 -0.68
CA GLU A 88 0.66 -17.02 -0.67
C GLU A 88 1.93 -16.38 -0.10
N ALA A 89 2.30 -15.21 -0.63
CA ALA A 89 3.45 -14.44 -0.17
C ALA A 89 3.35 -14.04 1.32
N LEU A 90 2.16 -13.64 1.78
CA LEU A 90 1.93 -13.28 3.18
C LEU A 90 2.12 -14.49 4.11
N THR A 91 1.63 -15.65 3.68
CA THR A 91 1.77 -16.91 4.44
C THR A 91 3.24 -17.28 4.58
N GLU A 92 4.00 -17.21 3.50
CA GLU A 92 5.45 -17.47 3.52
C GLU A 92 6.18 -16.47 4.44
N MET A 93 5.88 -15.17 4.33
CA MET A 93 6.50 -14.15 5.18
C MET A 93 6.24 -14.43 6.68
N PHE A 94 5.00 -14.80 7.04
CA PHE A 94 4.64 -15.11 8.43
C PHE A 94 5.34 -16.36 8.94
N GLU A 95 5.47 -17.39 8.10
CA GLU A 95 6.21 -18.61 8.42
C GLU A 95 7.70 -18.32 8.64
N VAL A 96 8.34 -17.57 7.74
CA VAL A 96 9.76 -17.23 7.87
C VAL A 96 10.01 -16.34 9.08
N ALA A 97 9.16 -15.35 9.37
CA ALA A 97 9.24 -14.55 10.60
C ALA A 97 9.22 -15.43 11.85
N LYS A 98 8.40 -16.48 11.84
CA LYS A 98 8.30 -17.44 12.93
C LYS A 98 9.52 -18.33 13.04
N GLN A 99 10.04 -18.82 11.92
CA GLN A 99 11.18 -19.73 11.88
C GLN A 99 12.50 -19.02 12.24
N GLU A 100 12.75 -17.83 11.70
CA GLU A 100 13.99 -17.09 11.91
C GLU A 100 14.08 -16.46 13.31
N GLN A 101 12.97 -15.90 13.81
CA GLN A 101 12.98 -15.05 15.01
C GLN A 101 11.96 -15.45 16.08
N GLY A 102 11.09 -16.44 15.81
CA GLY A 102 10.00 -16.79 16.71
C GLY A 102 8.83 -15.80 16.72
N TYR A 103 8.87 -14.78 15.86
CA TYR A 103 7.85 -13.72 15.79
C TYR A 103 6.50 -14.26 15.34
N THR A 104 5.43 -13.70 15.89
CA THR A 104 4.05 -14.07 15.54
C THR A 104 3.31 -12.84 15.09
N LEU A 105 3.33 -12.64 13.77
CA LEU A 105 2.59 -11.59 13.08
C LEU A 105 1.11 -11.95 13.00
N ILE A 106 0.27 -10.93 12.89
CA ILE A 106 -1.19 -11.03 12.82
C ILE A 106 -1.67 -10.20 11.63
N ALA A 107 -2.45 -10.82 10.74
CA ALA A 107 -3.14 -10.11 9.67
C ALA A 107 -4.40 -9.44 10.24
N ARG A 108 -4.56 -8.14 10.01
CA ARG A 108 -5.64 -7.34 10.61
C ARG A 108 -6.68 -6.87 9.60
N SER A 109 -6.27 -6.37 8.44
CA SER A 109 -7.19 -5.86 7.41
C SER A 109 -6.60 -5.99 6.01
N GLY A 110 -7.11 -6.94 5.23
CA GLY A 110 -6.78 -7.19 3.82
C GLY A 110 -7.75 -6.47 2.89
N TYR A 111 -8.44 -7.22 2.03
CA TYR A 111 -9.40 -6.70 1.06
C TYR A 111 -10.52 -5.87 1.71
N ARG A 112 -10.91 -4.81 1.01
CA ARG A 112 -12.06 -3.96 1.37
C ARG A 112 -12.75 -3.50 0.10
N SER A 113 -14.03 -3.84 -0.04
CA SER A 113 -14.83 -3.44 -1.20
C SER A 113 -15.01 -1.92 -1.32
N TYR A 114 -15.36 -1.47 -2.52
CA TYR A 114 -15.67 -0.07 -2.80
C TYR A 114 -16.77 0.46 -1.86
N GLU A 115 -17.85 -0.31 -1.69
CA GLU A 115 -19.02 0.02 -0.87
C GLU A 115 -18.65 0.13 0.61
N THR A 116 -17.83 -0.79 1.13
CA THR A 116 -17.32 -0.67 2.50
C THR A 116 -16.50 0.61 2.64
N GLN A 117 -15.67 0.96 1.66
CA GLN A 117 -14.87 2.18 1.70
C GLN A 117 -15.75 3.45 1.65
N VAL A 118 -16.86 3.44 0.88
CA VAL A 118 -17.85 4.54 0.89
C VAL A 118 -18.42 4.74 2.30
N GLY A 119 -18.84 3.66 2.96
CA GLY A 119 -19.38 3.71 4.32
C GLY A 119 -18.35 4.21 5.33
N LEU A 120 -17.13 3.68 5.27
CA LEU A 120 -16.03 4.05 6.17
C LEU A 120 -15.65 5.53 6.03
N TYR A 121 -15.45 6.01 4.81
CA TYR A 121 -15.10 7.40 4.55
C TYR A 121 -16.23 8.35 4.99
N SER A 122 -17.49 8.00 4.67
CA SER A 122 -18.66 8.79 5.08
C SER A 122 -18.77 8.91 6.59
N HIS A 123 -18.43 7.85 7.33
CA HIS A 123 -18.39 7.89 8.79
C HIS A 123 -17.33 8.89 9.29
N TYR A 124 -16.09 8.84 8.79
CA TYR A 124 -15.03 9.78 9.19
C TYR A 124 -15.36 11.23 8.87
N VAL A 125 -15.97 11.50 7.71
CA VAL A 125 -16.41 12.86 7.37
C VAL A 125 -17.46 13.36 8.37
N GLN A 126 -18.41 12.51 8.78
CA GLN A 126 -19.44 12.88 9.74
C GLN A 126 -18.87 13.10 11.15
N THR A 127 -17.89 12.30 11.58
CA THR A 127 -17.35 12.36 12.95
C THR A 127 -16.22 13.37 13.12
N ASN A 128 -15.41 13.59 12.08
CA ASN A 128 -14.17 14.38 12.18
C ASN A 128 -14.06 15.52 11.16
N GLY A 129 -14.95 15.56 10.16
CA GLY A 129 -14.89 16.52 9.06
C GLY A 129 -14.00 16.07 7.90
N GLN A 130 -14.24 16.65 6.73
CA GLN A 130 -13.61 16.22 5.48
C GLN A 130 -12.09 16.34 5.47
N TRP A 131 -11.54 17.45 5.98
CA TRP A 131 -10.09 17.66 6.01
C TRP A 131 -9.37 16.55 6.78
N TYR A 132 -9.93 16.12 7.92
CA TYR A 132 -9.39 15.02 8.70
C TYR A 132 -9.58 13.68 7.98
N ALA A 133 -10.77 13.44 7.42
CA ALA A 133 -11.05 12.22 6.67
C ALA A 133 -10.10 12.03 5.48
N ASP A 134 -9.85 13.08 4.70
CA ASP A 134 -8.94 13.06 3.55
C ASP A 134 -7.47 12.81 3.95
N ALA A 135 -7.07 13.09 5.20
CA ALA A 135 -5.73 12.83 5.71
C ALA A 135 -5.50 11.38 6.14
N TYR A 136 -6.52 10.72 6.70
CA TYR A 136 -6.40 9.39 7.31
C TYR A 136 -7.14 8.27 6.56
N SER A 137 -8.05 8.61 5.66
CA SER A 137 -8.90 7.65 4.95
C SER A 137 -8.94 7.98 3.47
N ALA A 138 -8.70 6.96 2.65
CA ALA A 138 -8.91 7.07 1.21
C ALA A 138 -10.40 7.30 0.89
N ARG A 139 -10.68 8.09 -0.15
CA ARG A 139 -12.00 8.06 -0.79
C ARG A 139 -12.22 6.70 -1.46
N ALA A 140 -13.47 6.31 -1.68
CA ALA A 140 -13.78 5.07 -2.40
C ALA A 140 -13.13 5.08 -3.80
N GLY A 141 -12.58 3.94 -4.24
CA GLY A 141 -11.75 3.84 -5.43
C GLY A 141 -10.27 4.22 -5.22
N HIS A 142 -9.94 4.97 -4.16
CA HIS A 142 -8.56 5.39 -3.88
C HIS A 142 -7.87 4.57 -2.78
N SER A 143 -8.54 3.53 -2.24
CA SER A 143 -7.95 2.66 -1.22
C SER A 143 -7.26 1.47 -1.85
N GLU A 144 -5.98 1.27 -1.55
CA GLU A 144 -5.26 0.10 -2.04
C GLU A 144 -5.85 -1.22 -1.50
N HIS A 145 -6.56 -1.22 -0.37
CA HIS A 145 -7.25 -2.41 0.12
C HIS A 145 -8.23 -3.00 -0.89
N GLN A 146 -8.84 -2.17 -1.75
CA GLN A 146 -9.75 -2.65 -2.81
C GLN A 146 -9.01 -3.47 -3.88
N THR A 147 -7.68 -3.31 -4.03
CA THR A 147 -6.87 -4.15 -4.93
C THR A 147 -6.79 -5.60 -4.47
N GLY A 148 -7.03 -5.88 -3.17
CA GLY A 148 -6.74 -7.17 -2.56
C GLY A 148 -5.24 -7.52 -2.51
N LEU A 149 -4.34 -6.56 -2.83
CA LEU A 149 -2.88 -6.70 -2.74
C LEU A 149 -2.30 -6.05 -1.48
N THR A 150 -3.15 -5.48 -0.64
CA THR A 150 -2.73 -4.70 0.54
C THR A 150 -3.21 -5.37 1.81
N ILE A 151 -2.32 -5.45 2.81
CA ILE A 151 -2.61 -6.03 4.11
C ILE A 151 -2.05 -5.17 5.23
N ASP A 152 -2.89 -4.85 6.20
CA ASP A 152 -2.46 -4.32 7.48
C ASP A 152 -2.00 -5.47 8.39
N VAL A 153 -0.76 -5.43 8.85
CA VAL A 153 -0.18 -6.42 9.77
C VAL A 153 0.11 -5.83 11.14
N THR A 154 0.07 -6.66 12.17
CA THR A 154 0.34 -6.24 13.55
C THR A 154 0.93 -7.41 14.35
N SER A 155 1.16 -7.20 15.65
CA SER A 155 1.65 -8.22 16.56
C SER A 155 1.05 -8.02 17.96
N ARG A 156 1.13 -9.07 18.79
CA ARG A 156 0.70 -8.95 20.20
C ARG A 156 1.55 -7.96 21.00
N SER A 157 2.81 -7.75 20.62
CA SER A 157 3.71 -6.80 21.29
C SER A 157 3.20 -5.36 21.23
N VAL A 158 2.38 -5.03 20.22
CA VAL A 158 1.70 -3.73 20.09
C VAL A 158 0.19 -3.81 20.34
N SER A 159 -0.24 -4.77 21.18
CA SER A 159 -1.66 -5.00 21.50
C SER A 159 -2.55 -5.19 20.27
N SER A 160 -1.99 -5.73 19.19
CA SER A 160 -2.66 -5.91 17.90
C SER A 160 -3.22 -4.61 17.29
N GLY A 161 -2.64 -3.45 17.65
CA GLY A 161 -3.00 -2.15 17.10
C GLY A 161 -2.32 -1.84 15.76
N LEU A 162 -2.91 -0.91 15.00
CA LEU A 162 -2.26 -0.29 13.84
C LEU A 162 -1.88 1.12 14.25
N SER A 163 -0.59 1.32 14.49
CA SER A 163 -0.01 2.61 14.84
C SER A 163 1.50 2.58 14.59
N ALA A 164 2.13 3.76 14.59
CA ALA A 164 3.57 3.88 14.38
C ALA A 164 4.41 3.06 15.37
N THR A 165 3.84 2.71 16.54
CA THR A 165 4.51 1.84 17.53
C THR A 165 4.88 0.47 16.96
N PHE A 166 4.14 -0.05 15.97
CA PHE A 166 4.50 -1.29 15.27
C PHE A 166 5.89 -1.17 14.62
N GLY A 167 6.21 -0.06 13.95
CA GLY A 167 7.52 0.16 13.34
C GLY A 167 8.68 0.24 14.33
N THR A 168 8.40 0.46 15.62
CA THR A 168 9.39 0.44 16.70
C THR A 168 9.50 -0.90 17.43
N SER A 169 8.59 -1.84 17.17
CA SER A 169 8.64 -3.18 17.75
C SER A 169 9.65 -4.06 17.02
N THR A 170 10.10 -5.13 17.66
CA THR A 170 11.01 -6.10 17.04
C THR A 170 10.37 -6.78 15.82
N GLU A 171 9.06 -7.04 15.87
CA GLU A 171 8.33 -7.62 14.75
C GLU A 171 8.19 -6.64 13.58
N GLY A 172 7.84 -5.38 13.83
CA GLY A 172 7.69 -4.39 12.76
C GLY A 172 9.03 -3.99 12.14
N GLN A 173 10.11 -3.93 12.93
CA GLN A 173 11.46 -3.75 12.39
C GLN A 173 11.88 -4.91 11.49
N TRP A 174 11.57 -6.15 11.88
CA TRP A 174 11.82 -7.31 11.01
C TRP A 174 10.99 -7.22 9.73
N VAL A 175 9.70 -6.85 9.80
CA VAL A 175 8.86 -6.65 8.62
C VAL A 175 9.45 -5.58 7.71
N ALA A 176 9.82 -4.42 8.22
CA ALA A 176 10.42 -3.34 7.44
C ALA A 176 11.72 -3.78 6.72
N GLN A 177 12.51 -4.65 7.35
CA GLN A 177 13.76 -5.17 6.78
C GLN A 177 13.59 -6.36 5.84
N ASN A 178 12.44 -7.06 5.88
CA ASN A 178 12.31 -8.37 5.22
C ASN A 178 11.10 -8.52 4.30
N CYS A 179 10.10 -7.65 4.39
CA CYS A 179 8.86 -7.80 3.61
C CYS A 179 9.11 -7.80 2.09
N HIS A 180 10.15 -7.09 1.62
CA HIS A 180 10.55 -7.06 0.22
C HIS A 180 10.95 -8.43 -0.34
N ARG A 181 11.52 -9.31 0.50
CA ARG A 181 11.89 -10.69 0.14
C ARG A 181 10.68 -11.50 -0.36
N PHE A 182 9.49 -11.10 0.06
CA PHE A 182 8.20 -11.73 -0.26
C PHE A 182 7.35 -10.87 -1.19
N GLY A 183 7.91 -9.83 -1.81
CA GLY A 183 7.19 -8.97 -2.74
C GLY A 183 6.30 -7.90 -2.12
N PHE A 184 6.44 -7.63 -0.82
CA PHE A 184 5.74 -6.55 -0.13
C PHE A 184 6.64 -5.34 0.10
N ILE A 185 6.05 -4.15 0.08
CA ILE A 185 6.69 -2.89 0.52
C ILE A 185 5.94 -2.29 1.70
N ILE A 186 6.64 -1.51 2.53
CA ILE A 186 6.01 -0.55 3.44
C ILE A 186 5.50 0.59 2.56
N ARG A 187 4.19 0.62 2.31
CA ARG A 187 3.61 1.50 1.27
C ARG A 187 3.75 2.99 1.59
N TYR A 188 3.62 3.33 2.87
CA TYR A 188 3.70 4.69 3.40
C TYR A 188 4.87 4.78 4.38
N PRO A 189 6.11 4.98 3.89
CA PRO A 189 7.30 5.02 4.73
C PRO A 189 7.47 6.35 5.47
N GLU A 190 8.31 6.33 6.51
CA GLU A 190 8.60 7.52 7.31
C GLU A 190 9.29 8.61 6.48
N GLY A 191 8.89 9.87 6.67
CA GLY A 191 9.49 11.03 6.00
C GLY A 191 9.04 11.28 4.55
N ARG A 192 8.12 10.46 4.01
CA ARG A 192 7.62 10.57 2.61
C ARG A 192 6.16 10.99 2.52
N SER A 193 5.56 11.49 3.61
CA SER A 193 4.11 11.76 3.69
C SER A 193 3.63 12.83 2.71
N GLU A 194 4.44 13.83 2.39
CA GLU A 194 4.13 14.83 1.37
C GLU A 194 4.02 14.25 -0.04
N GLU A 195 4.73 13.14 -0.31
CA GLU A 195 4.83 12.51 -1.63
C GLU A 195 3.75 11.45 -1.85
N VAL A 196 3.47 10.62 -0.83
CA VAL A 196 2.45 9.55 -0.90
C VAL A 196 1.07 10.01 -0.43
N GLY A 197 1.00 11.13 0.30
CA GLY A 197 -0.23 11.71 0.81
C GLY A 197 -0.78 11.06 2.08
N TYR A 198 -0.04 10.16 2.71
CA TYR A 198 -0.41 9.48 3.95
C TYR A 198 0.72 9.61 4.97
N GLU A 199 0.35 9.64 6.25
CA GLU A 199 1.32 9.56 7.34
C GLU A 199 2.07 8.22 7.34
N TYR A 200 3.13 8.11 8.13
CA TYR A 200 3.88 6.86 8.26
C TYR A 200 2.99 5.71 8.80
N GLU A 201 2.88 4.64 8.01
CA GLU A 201 2.10 3.44 8.36
C GLU A 201 2.96 2.16 8.26
N PRO A 202 3.79 1.84 9.27
CA PRO A 202 4.66 0.65 9.25
C PRO A 202 3.91 -0.68 9.17
N TRP A 203 2.61 -0.67 9.39
CA TRP A 203 1.75 -1.84 9.33
C TRP A 203 1.18 -2.10 7.93
N HIS A 204 1.18 -1.10 7.04
CA HIS A 204 0.47 -1.14 5.76
C HIS A 204 1.38 -1.68 4.67
N LEU A 205 1.20 -2.96 4.34
CA LEU A 205 2.02 -3.66 3.35
C LEU A 205 1.29 -3.75 2.02
N ARG A 206 1.97 -3.37 0.95
CA ARG A 206 1.47 -3.48 -0.43
C ARG A 206 2.28 -4.51 -1.21
N TYR A 207 1.62 -5.53 -1.75
CA TYR A 207 2.24 -6.50 -2.65
C TYR A 207 2.43 -5.89 -4.04
N VAL A 208 3.67 -5.96 -4.55
CA VAL A 208 4.08 -5.47 -5.87
C VAL A 208 4.88 -6.51 -6.67
N GLY A 209 5.16 -7.67 -6.07
CA GLY A 209 6.05 -8.70 -6.62
C GLY A 209 7.49 -8.53 -6.13
N ILE A 210 8.24 -9.63 -6.13
CA ILE A 210 9.59 -9.70 -5.49
C ILE A 210 10.57 -8.72 -6.14
N GLU A 211 10.60 -8.64 -7.47
CA GLU A 211 11.54 -7.78 -8.21
C GLU A 211 11.34 -6.30 -7.86
N ALA A 212 10.12 -5.79 -8.04
CA ALA A 212 9.78 -4.41 -7.73
C ALA A 212 9.96 -4.09 -6.23
N ALA A 213 9.54 -4.99 -5.33
CA ALA A 213 9.66 -4.75 -3.90
C ALA A 213 11.13 -4.69 -3.45
N THR A 214 11.99 -5.54 -4.02
CA THR A 214 13.43 -5.57 -3.72
C THR A 214 14.08 -4.27 -4.18
N GLU A 215 13.81 -3.82 -5.40
CA GLU A 215 14.36 -2.57 -5.91
C GLU A 215 13.89 -1.34 -5.10
N ILE A 216 12.60 -1.28 -4.77
CA ILE A 216 12.04 -0.22 -3.92
C ILE A 216 12.73 -0.18 -2.55
N TYR A 217 12.97 -1.36 -1.97
CA TYR A 217 13.65 -1.48 -0.68
C TYR A 217 15.13 -1.06 -0.75
N GLU A 218 15.88 -1.55 -1.73
CA GLU A 218 17.32 -1.25 -1.88
C GLU A 218 17.56 0.25 -2.16
N ASN A 219 16.64 0.89 -2.88
CA ASN A 219 16.72 2.31 -3.23
C ASN A 219 16.08 3.25 -2.19
N ASN A 220 15.51 2.73 -1.09
CA ASN A 220 14.75 3.51 -0.10
C ASN A 220 13.68 4.42 -0.77
N SER A 221 12.97 3.83 -1.72
CA SER A 221 12.06 4.50 -2.64
C SER A 221 10.59 4.23 -2.27
N ILE A 222 9.66 4.74 -3.08
CA ILE A 222 8.22 4.49 -2.99
C ILE A 222 7.71 3.91 -4.32
N LEU A 223 6.51 3.32 -4.31
CA LEU A 223 5.92 2.75 -5.53
C LEU A 223 5.81 3.80 -6.65
N GLU A 224 5.43 5.03 -6.30
CA GLU A 224 5.35 6.16 -7.23
C GLU A 224 6.68 6.39 -7.97
N ASP A 225 7.80 6.37 -7.24
CA ASP A 225 9.12 6.60 -7.80
C ASP A 225 9.57 5.43 -8.68
N TYR A 226 9.31 4.20 -8.25
CA TYR A 226 9.57 3.01 -9.06
C TYR A 226 8.83 3.06 -10.41
N LEU A 227 7.55 3.43 -10.40
CA LEU A 227 6.77 3.51 -11.63
C LEU A 227 7.25 4.63 -12.56
N LEU A 228 7.73 5.74 -12.00
CA LEU A 228 8.34 6.83 -12.77
C LEU A 228 9.67 6.41 -13.39
N GLU A 229 10.54 5.73 -12.63
CA GLU A 229 11.84 5.26 -13.09
C GLU A 229 11.72 4.24 -14.24
N HIS A 230 10.69 3.39 -14.18
CA HIS A 230 10.45 2.33 -15.17
C HIS A 230 9.45 2.73 -16.27
N ALA A 231 9.03 4.00 -16.32
CA ALA A 231 8.04 4.51 -17.29
C ALA A 231 6.72 3.70 -17.33
N LEU A 232 6.23 3.32 -16.16
CA LEU A 232 5.05 2.48 -15.97
C LEU A 232 3.78 3.27 -15.64
N ILE A 233 3.82 4.61 -15.63
CA ILE A 233 2.66 5.46 -15.30
C ILE A 233 1.63 5.53 -16.45
N GLU A 234 2.07 5.53 -17.71
CA GLU A 234 1.16 5.63 -18.86
C GLU A 234 0.20 4.43 -18.96
N ASN A 235 0.62 3.27 -18.43
CA ASN A 235 -0.10 2.00 -18.55
C ASN A 235 -0.95 1.65 -17.32
N GLN A 236 -1.23 2.65 -16.46
CA GLN A 236 -2.03 2.50 -15.25
C GLN A 236 -3.54 2.44 -15.58
#